data_AF-G7VHT5-F1
#
_entry.id   AF-G7VHT5-F1
#
_cell.length_a   1.000
_cell.length_b   1.000
_cell.length_c   1.000
_cell.angle_alpha   90.00
_cell.angle_beta   90.00
_cell.angle_gamma   90.00
#
_symmetry.space_group_name_H-M   'P 1'
#
loop_
_entity.id
_entity.type
_entity.pdbx_description
1 polymer ?
#
loop_
_entity_poly.entity_id
_entity_poly.type
_entity_poly.pdbx_seq_one_letter_code
_entity_poly.pdbx_strand_id
1 'polypeptide(L)'
;MDWVDKFLADAENMFQIPRQELEKFVKYMLTEPEKVQEWAEKLQISDTDFLMLTTIYTLYKTEEKVINMLSDMDLKVDEAIGLTSTLAANLLNSLPEEDRKPILAQLLLAIALQTEDQQLRNSLAEYAKIVLAE
;
A
#
# COMPACT_ATOMS: atom_id res chain seq x y z
N MET A 1 -6.89 13.51 8.39
CA MET A 1 -5.89 12.94 9.31
C MET A 1 -4.66 12.68 8.46
N ASP A 2 -3.54 13.32 8.78
CA ASP A 2 -2.30 13.28 7.99
C ASP A 2 -1.81 11.84 7.87
N TRP A 3 -1.42 11.39 6.67
CA TRP A 3 -0.85 10.05 6.47
C TRP A 3 0.43 9.88 7.30
N VAL A 4 1.15 10.99 7.54
CA VAL A 4 2.33 11.01 8.41
C VAL A 4 1.95 10.60 9.83
N ASP A 5 0.86 11.13 10.38
CA ASP A 5 0.43 10.79 11.75
C ASP A 5 0.04 9.32 11.90
N LYS A 6 -0.62 8.74 10.88
CA LYS A 6 -0.96 7.32 10.84
C LYS A 6 0.30 6.46 10.74
N PHE A 7 1.19 6.79 9.81
CA PHE A 7 2.47 6.12 9.65
C PHE A 7 3.27 6.13 10.97
N LEU A 8 3.39 7.29 11.63
CA LEU A 8 4.13 7.43 12.88
C LEU A 8 3.55 6.55 13.99
N ALA A 9 2.22 6.49 14.12
CA ALA A 9 1.57 5.67 15.14
C ALA A 9 1.80 4.16 14.90
N ASP A 10 1.66 3.71 13.65
CA ASP A 10 1.88 2.31 13.31
C ASP A 10 3.35 1.91 13.45
N ALA A 11 4.27 2.75 12.98
CA ALA A 11 5.70 2.51 13.07
C ALA A 11 6.20 2.51 14.53
N GLU A 12 5.66 3.38 15.39
CA GLU A 12 5.98 3.39 16.82
C GLU A 12 5.56 2.07 17.49
N ASN A 13 4.36 1.57 17.17
CA ASN A 13 3.87 0.29 17.69
C ASN A 13 4.65 -0.92 17.16
N MET A 14 5.00 -0.92 15.87
CA MET A 14 5.63 -2.08 15.22
C MET A 14 7.13 -2.19 15.52
N PHE A 15 7.86 -1.08 15.43
CA PHE A 15 9.32 -1.08 15.52
C PHE A 15 9.83 -0.67 16.90
N GLN A 16 8.94 -0.22 17.80
CA GLN A 16 9.30 0.26 19.14
C GLN A 16 10.33 1.40 19.10
N ILE A 17 10.33 2.17 18.00
CA ILE A 17 11.17 3.35 17.81
C ILE A 17 10.41 4.56 18.36
N PRO A 18 11.02 5.40 19.20
CA PRO A 18 10.35 6.58 19.73
C PRO A 18 9.83 7.50 18.62
N ARG A 19 8.62 8.05 18.77
CA ARG A 19 8.01 8.96 17.78
C ARG A 19 8.94 10.06 17.28
N GLN A 20 9.73 10.67 18.17
CA GLN A 20 10.68 11.73 17.81
C GLN A 20 11.77 11.27 16.82
N GLU A 21 12.18 10.01 16.87
CA GLU A 21 13.13 9.44 15.92
C GLU A 21 12.45 9.10 14.58
N LEU A 22 11.20 8.63 14.63
CA LEU A 22 10.39 8.40 13.43
C LEU A 22 10.07 9.71 12.69
N GLU A 23 9.85 10.81 13.41
CA GLU A 23 9.69 12.14 12.81
C GLU A 23 10.96 12.60 12.08
N LYS A 24 12.15 12.32 12.63
CA LYS A 24 13.43 12.58 11.94
C LYS A 24 13.57 11.72 10.71
N PHE A 25 13.19 10.43 10.78
CA PHE A 25 13.16 9.54 9.63
C PHE A 25 12.28 10.09 8.51
N VAL A 26 11.04 10.50 8.80
CA VAL A 26 10.13 11.11 7.80
C VAL A 26 10.76 12.36 7.18
N LYS A 27 11.35 13.22 8.01
CA LYS A 27 12.04 14.43 7.53
C LYS A 27 13.20 14.07 6.59
N TYR A 28 14.08 13.15 6.96
CA TYR A 28 15.20 12.73 6.11
C TYR A 28 14.73 12.09 4.81
N MET A 29 13.71 11.23 4.85
CA MET A 29 13.12 10.65 3.64
C MET A 29 12.50 11.68 2.70
N LEU A 30 12.18 12.89 3.17
CA LEU A 30 11.65 13.98 2.35
C LEU A 30 12.73 14.92 1.83
N THR A 31 13.75 15.22 2.63
CA THR A 31 14.70 16.30 2.32
C THR A 31 16.15 15.85 2.16
N GLU A 32 16.57 14.77 2.84
CA GLU A 32 17.97 14.35 2.96
C GLU A 32 18.08 12.80 3.03
N PRO A 33 17.75 12.06 1.93
CA PRO A 33 17.66 10.59 1.96
C PRO A 33 18.96 9.90 2.38
N GLU A 34 20.11 10.51 2.09
CA GLU A 34 21.43 10.02 2.49
C GLU A 34 21.61 9.91 4.01
N LYS A 35 20.88 10.73 4.80
CA LYS A 35 20.94 10.70 6.26
C LYS A 35 20.13 9.56 6.88
N VAL A 36 19.26 8.93 6.10
CA VAL A 36 18.38 7.85 6.58
C VAL A 36 19.21 6.64 6.99
N GLN A 37 20.25 6.31 6.22
CA GLN A 37 21.12 5.18 6.53
C GLN A 37 21.97 5.45 7.78
N GLU A 38 22.57 6.63 7.90
CA GLU A 38 23.29 7.04 9.12
C GLU A 38 22.39 7.05 10.36
N TRP A 39 21.12 7.41 10.20
CA TRP A 39 20.12 7.37 11.27
C TRP A 39 19.82 5.94 11.70
N ALA A 40 19.61 5.03 10.75
CA ALA A 40 19.35 3.62 11.03
C ALA A 40 20.52 2.95 11.74
N GLU A 41 21.75 3.24 11.30
CA GLU A 41 22.98 2.75 11.92
C GLU A 41 23.14 3.25 13.36
N LYS A 42 22.87 4.55 13.61
CA LYS A 42 22.95 5.13 14.97
C LYS A 42 21.97 4.49 15.95
N LEU A 43 20.77 4.15 15.47
CA LEU A 43 19.75 3.50 16.28
C LEU A 43 19.88 1.97 16.30
N GLN A 44 20.88 1.41 15.60
CA GLN A 44 21.10 -0.04 15.50
C GLN A 44 19.86 -0.79 15.00
N ILE A 45 19.12 -0.16 14.07
CA ILE A 45 17.96 -0.79 13.44
C ILE A 45 18.47 -1.93 12.55
N SER A 46 17.85 -3.11 12.65
CA SER A 46 18.23 -4.25 11.82
C SER A 46 17.94 -3.96 10.34
N ASP A 47 18.71 -4.57 9.42
CA ASP A 47 18.49 -4.40 7.97
C ASP A 47 17.04 -4.78 7.57
N THR A 48 16.48 -5.80 8.22
CA THR A 48 15.11 -6.26 8.01
C THR A 48 14.09 -5.23 8.48
N ASP A 49 14.25 -4.68 9.68
CA ASP A 49 13.33 -3.67 10.22
C ASP A 49 13.43 -2.36 9.43
N PHE A 50 14.65 -2.00 9.00
CA PHE A 50 14.88 -0.84 8.17
C PHE A 50 14.20 -0.96 6.80
N LEU A 51 14.31 -2.14 6.16
CA LEU A 51 13.61 -2.43 4.91
C LEU A 51 12.08 -2.39 5.10
N MET A 52 11.56 -2.96 6.18
CA MET A 52 10.12 -2.91 6.47
C MET A 52 9.64 -1.48 6.74
N LEU A 53 10.36 -0.70 7.54
CA LEU A 53 10.00 0.69 7.86
C LEU A 53 9.95 1.57 6.61
N THR A 54 10.95 1.46 5.75
CA THR A 54 11.01 2.21 4.47
C THR A 54 9.92 1.77 3.49
N THR A 55 9.58 0.48 3.47
CA THR A 55 8.47 -0.06 2.66
C THR A 55 7.13 0.48 3.13
N ILE A 56 6.85 0.43 4.43
CA ILE A 56 5.60 0.93 5.03
C ILE A 56 5.46 2.44 4.79
N TYR A 57 6.52 3.22 5.01
CA TYR A 57 6.54 4.65 4.68
C TYR A 57 6.15 4.92 3.22
N THR A 58 6.73 4.14 2.30
CA THR A 58 6.47 4.27 0.86
C THR A 58 5.02 3.95 0.53
N LEU A 59 4.44 2.92 1.15
CA LEU A 59 3.03 2.56 0.97
C LEU A 59 2.11 3.70 1.42
N TYR A 60 2.29 4.23 2.63
CA TYR A 60 1.49 5.34 3.15
C TYR A 60 1.60 6.61 2.29
N LYS A 61 2.82 6.96 1.86
CA LYS A 61 3.04 8.11 0.97
C LYS A 61 2.44 7.90 -0.42
N THR A 62 2.44 6.66 -0.91
CA THR A 62 1.84 6.32 -2.21
C THR A 62 0.32 6.34 -2.12
N GLU A 63 -0.26 5.82 -1.04
CA GLU A 63 -1.68 5.91 -0.75
C GLU A 63 -2.15 7.37 -0.71
N GLU A 64 -1.43 8.25 0.00
CA GLU A 64 -1.75 9.68 0.01
C GLU A 64 -1.67 10.30 -1.38
N LYS A 65 -0.61 10.02 -2.16
CA LYS A 65 -0.50 10.52 -3.53
C LYS A 65 -1.64 10.03 -4.42
N VAL A 66 -2.00 8.77 -4.33
CA VAL A 66 -3.11 8.19 -5.10
C VAL A 66 -4.43 8.83 -4.67
N ILE A 67 -4.67 8.97 -3.36
CA ILE A 67 -5.87 9.64 -2.84
C ILE A 67 -5.92 11.09 -3.29
N ASN A 68 -4.83 11.85 -3.20
CA ASN A 68 -4.79 13.24 -3.64
C ASN A 68 -5.01 13.36 -5.16
N MET A 69 -4.38 12.49 -5.95
CA MET A 69 -4.62 12.43 -7.40
C MET A 69 -6.08 12.12 -7.72
N LEU A 70 -6.72 11.22 -6.97
CA LEU A 70 -8.13 10.88 -7.15
C LEU A 70 -9.08 11.94 -6.60
N SER A 71 -8.70 12.65 -5.54
CA SER A 71 -9.54 13.64 -4.85
C SER A 71 -9.69 14.95 -5.65
N ASP A 72 -8.69 15.29 -6.45
CA ASP A 72 -8.76 16.41 -7.40
C ASP A 72 -9.52 16.05 -8.70
N MET A 73 -9.78 14.76 -8.91
CA MET A 73 -10.58 14.29 -10.04
C MET A 73 -12.03 14.20 -9.58
N ASP A 74 -12.89 15.08 -10.11
CA ASP A 74 -14.35 15.02 -9.93
C ASP A 74 -14.92 13.89 -10.81
N LEU A 75 -14.48 12.65 -10.53
CA LEU A 75 -14.80 11.46 -11.30
C LEU A 75 -16.23 11.04 -11.02
N LYS A 76 -17.01 10.90 -12.09
CA LYS A 76 -18.24 10.14 -12.00
C LYS A 76 -17.92 8.67 -11.72
N VAL A 77 -18.88 7.95 -11.14
CA VAL A 77 -18.72 6.55 -10.72
C VAL A 77 -18.19 5.67 -11.87
N ASP A 78 -18.68 5.89 -13.10
CA ASP A 78 -18.24 5.19 -14.31
C ASP A 78 -16.79 5.48 -14.69
N GLU A 79 -16.33 6.72 -14.52
CA GLU A 79 -14.94 7.12 -14.80
C GLU A 79 -13.98 6.58 -13.73
N ALA A 80 -14.40 6.55 -12.46
CA ALA A 80 -13.64 5.94 -11.37
C ALA A 80 -13.49 4.42 -11.57
N ILE A 81 -14.57 3.74 -12.02
CA ILE A 81 -14.52 2.32 -12.39
C ILE A 81 -13.56 2.11 -13.56
N GLY A 82 -13.64 2.94 -14.60
CA GLY A 82 -12.75 2.86 -15.77
C GLY A 82 -11.27 3.05 -15.41
N LEU A 83 -10.97 4.03 -14.56
CA LEU A 83 -9.61 4.30 -14.08
C LEU A 83 -9.07 3.13 -13.25
N THR A 84 -9.84 2.65 -12.28
CA THR A 84 -9.43 1.54 -11.41
C THR A 84 -9.21 0.25 -12.21
N SER A 85 -10.08 -0.03 -13.18
CA SER A 85 -9.94 -1.16 -14.09
C SER A 85 -8.67 -1.07 -14.94
N THR A 86 -8.36 0.13 -15.44
CA THR A 86 -7.15 0.38 -16.23
C THR A 86 -5.88 0.20 -15.39
N LEU A 87 -5.87 0.71 -14.16
CA LEU A 87 -4.75 0.55 -13.23
C LEU A 87 -4.53 -0.92 -12.87
N ALA A 88 -5.60 -1.67 -12.56
CA ALA A 88 -5.53 -3.09 -12.27
C ALA A 88 -5.01 -3.90 -13.48
N ALA A 89 -5.49 -3.60 -14.69
CA ALA A 89 -5.01 -4.26 -15.90
C ALA A 89 -3.53 -3.97 -16.17
N ASN A 90 -3.08 -2.73 -16.00
CA ASN A 90 -1.68 -2.36 -16.18
C ASN A 90 -0.78 -3.04 -15.15
N LEU A 91 -1.21 -3.09 -13.89
CA LEU A 91 -0.50 -3.82 -12.84
C LEU A 91 -0.33 -5.29 -13.21
N LEU A 92 -1.43 -5.97 -13.57
CA LEU A 92 -1.38 -7.39 -13.95
C LEU A 92 -0.53 -7.64 -15.20
N ASN A 93 -0.60 -6.77 -16.20
CA ASN A 93 0.19 -6.90 -17.42
C ASN A 93 1.69 -6.66 -17.19
N SER A 94 2.05 -5.90 -16.16
CA SER A 94 3.45 -5.66 -15.79
C SER A 94 4.11 -6.85 -15.08
N LEU A 95 3.32 -7.81 -14.61
CA LEU A 95 3.80 -9.00 -13.91
C LEU A 95 4.21 -10.13 -14.88
N PRO A 96 5.15 -11.00 -14.47
CA PRO A 96 5.38 -12.30 -15.10
C PRO A 96 4.08 -13.10 -15.22
N GLU A 97 3.94 -13.90 -16.27
CA GLU A 97 2.67 -14.58 -16.60
C GLU A 97 2.21 -15.52 -15.48
N GLU A 98 3.16 -16.18 -14.82
CA GLU A 98 2.97 -17.05 -13.67
C GLU A 98 2.36 -16.34 -12.44
N ASP A 99 2.62 -15.04 -12.29
CA ASP A 99 2.20 -14.25 -11.12
C ASP A 99 0.84 -13.56 -11.35
N ARG A 100 0.39 -13.44 -12.61
CA ARG A 100 -0.83 -12.69 -12.95
C ARG A 100 -2.08 -13.27 -12.30
N LYS A 101 -2.28 -14.59 -12.41
CA LYS A 101 -3.46 -15.26 -11.86
C LYS A 101 -3.49 -15.21 -10.31
N PRO A 102 -2.41 -15.56 -9.58
CA PRO A 102 -2.36 -15.39 -8.14
C PRO A 102 -2.67 -13.96 -7.68
N ILE A 103 -2.09 -12.96 -8.33
CA ILE A 103 -2.29 -11.55 -7.95
C ILE A 103 -3.70 -11.07 -8.29
N LEU A 104 -4.28 -11.47 -9.43
CA LEU A 104 -5.68 -11.18 -9.76
C LEU A 104 -6.64 -11.76 -8.72
N ALA A 105 -6.43 -12.99 -8.28
CA ALA A 105 -7.24 -13.60 -7.24
C ALA A 105 -7.12 -12.86 -5.89
N GLN A 106 -5.91 -12.42 -5.53
CA GLN A 106 -5.71 -11.61 -4.32
C GLN A 106 -6.43 -10.26 -4.40
N LEU A 107 -6.41 -9.59 -5.56
CA LEU A 107 -7.15 -8.34 -5.78
C LEU A 107 -8.66 -8.56 -5.62
N LEU A 108 -9.20 -9.62 -6.20
CA LEU A 108 -10.62 -9.98 -6.09
C LEU A 108 -11.02 -10.26 -4.62
N LEU A 109 -10.18 -10.95 -3.86
CA LEU A 109 -10.41 -11.21 -2.44
C LEU A 109 -10.34 -9.92 -1.60
N ALA A 110 -9.38 -9.04 -1.89
CA ALA A 110 -9.25 -7.75 -1.21
C ALA A 110 -10.47 -6.84 -1.45
N ILE A 111 -11.04 -6.87 -2.67
CA ILE A 111 -12.29 -6.16 -2.99
C ILE A 111 -13.47 -6.81 -2.25
N ALA A 112 -13.55 -8.14 -2.22
CA ALA A 112 -14.61 -8.87 -1.53
C ALA A 112 -14.65 -8.52 -0.02
N LEU A 113 -13.50 -8.41 0.64
CA LEU A 113 -13.39 -8.05 2.05
C LEU A 113 -13.94 -6.64 2.36
N GLN A 114 -13.87 -5.73 1.40
CA GLN A 114 -14.36 -4.35 1.52
C GLN A 114 -15.81 -4.19 1.04
N THR A 115 -16.41 -5.24 0.46
CA THR A 115 -17.77 -5.20 -0.08
C THR A 115 -18.79 -5.50 1.02
N GLU A 116 -19.69 -4.56 1.29
CA GLU A 116 -20.76 -4.74 2.28
C GLU A 116 -21.83 -5.75 1.83
N ASP A 117 -22.19 -5.75 0.54
CA ASP A 117 -23.15 -6.69 -0.05
C ASP A 117 -22.66 -8.13 0.06
N GLN A 118 -23.41 -8.95 0.80
CA GLN A 118 -23.05 -10.33 1.09
C GLN A 118 -23.06 -11.24 -0.14
N GLN A 119 -23.99 -11.04 -1.06
CA GLN A 119 -24.10 -11.87 -2.26
C GLN A 119 -22.94 -11.57 -3.21
N LEU A 120 -22.64 -10.28 -3.42
CA LEU A 120 -21.52 -9.86 -4.25
C LEU A 120 -20.18 -10.29 -3.65
N ARG A 121 -19.98 -10.10 -2.35
CA ARG A 121 -18.78 -10.56 -1.62
C ARG A 121 -18.54 -12.07 -1.80
N ASN A 122 -19.59 -12.89 -1.62
CA ASN A 122 -19.48 -14.34 -1.78
C ASN A 122 -19.17 -14.73 -3.23
N SER A 123 -19.79 -14.05 -4.21
CA SER A 123 -19.52 -14.28 -5.63
C SER A 123 -18.07 -13.96 -6.01
N LEU A 124 -17.53 -12.85 -5.51
CA LEU A 124 -16.13 -12.45 -5.74
C LEU A 124 -15.15 -13.43 -5.11
N ALA A 125 -15.42 -13.86 -3.87
CA ALA A 125 -14.59 -14.85 -3.18
C ALA A 125 -14.60 -16.21 -3.90
N GLU A 126 -15.74 -16.65 -4.42
CA GLU A 126 -15.82 -17.91 -5.16
C GLU A 126 -15.09 -17.82 -6.51
N TYR A 127 -15.25 -16.70 -7.23
CA TYR A 127 -14.52 -16.48 -8.48
C TYR A 127 -13.00 -16.45 -8.27
N ALA A 128 -12.53 -15.83 -7.19
CA ALA A 128 -11.11 -15.83 -6.85
C ALA A 128 -10.54 -17.24 -6.62
N LYS A 129 -11.32 -18.15 -6.02
CA LYS A 129 -10.91 -19.57 -5.87
C LYS A 129 -10.78 -20.27 -7.21
N ILE A 130 -11.70 -20.00 -8.15
CA ILE A 130 -11.64 -20.57 -9.51
C ILE A 130 -10.37 -20.09 -10.21
N VAL A 131 -10.07 -18.79 -10.14
CA VAL A 131 -8.86 -18.19 -10.74
C VAL A 131 -7.56 -18.78 -10.17
N LEU A 132 -7.56 -19.21 -8.91
CA LEU A 132 -6.40 -19.86 -8.27
C LEU A 132 -6.26 -21.36 -8.60
N ALA A 133 -7.35 -22.02 -9.00
CA ALA A 133 -7.38 -23.45 -9.25
C ALA A 133 -7.00 -23.82 -10.70
N GLU A 134 -7.09 -22.86 -11.63
CA GLU A 134 -6.74 -22.98 -13.06
C GLU A 134 -5.39 -22.36 -13.39
#